data_AF-A0A381IAZ2-F1
#
_entry.id   AF-A0A381IAZ2-F1
#
_cell.length_a   1.000
_cell.length_b   1.000
_cell.length_c   1.000
_cell.angle_alpha   90.00
_cell.angle_beta   90.00
_cell.angle_gamma   90.00
#
_symmetry.space_group_name_H-M   'P 1'
#
loop_
_entity.id
_entity.type
_entity.pdbx_description
1 polymer ?
#
loop_
_entity_poly.entity_id
_entity_poly.type
_entity_poly.pdbx_seq_one_letter_code
_entity_poly.pdbx_strand_id
1 'polypeptide(L)'
;MLNETKELLKDYYGIDDDTFKLSQEIMEEIKDKFEEIKEIREYNQYKVLKAMQESKLSDMHFNWTTGYGYNDIGREKNRGNLF
;
A
#
# COMPACT_ATOMS: atom_id res chain seq x y z
N MET A 1 6.26 9.83 18.34
CA MET A 1 5.87 11.08 17.66
C MET A 1 6.95 12.12 17.92
N LEU A 2 7.26 13.00 16.96
CA LEU A 2 8.19 14.11 17.19
C LEU A 2 7.53 15.20 18.05
N ASN A 3 8.30 15.92 18.85
CA ASN A 3 7.77 16.96 19.73
C ASN A 3 7.14 18.11 18.93
N GLU A 4 7.74 18.46 17.80
CA GLU A 4 7.26 19.48 16.87
C GLU A 4 5.88 19.13 16.30
N THR A 5 5.62 17.84 16.05
CA THR A 5 4.31 17.36 15.61
C THR A 5 3.28 17.50 16.73
N LYS A 6 3.66 17.20 17.98
CA LYS A 6 2.77 17.34 19.13
C LYS A 6 2.37 18.80 19.34
N GLU A 7 3.33 19.72 19.34
CA GLU A 7 3.08 21.17 19.49
C GLU A 7 2.20 21.70 18.35
N LEU A 8 2.49 21.35 17.09
CA LEU A 8 1.67 21.75 15.94
C LEU A 8 0.21 21.32 16.10
N LEU A 9 -0.01 20.09 16.54
CA LEU A 9 -1.35 19.53 16.71
C LEU A 9 -2.12 20.18 17.88
N LYS A 10 -1.42 20.54 18.96
CA LYS A 10 -2.02 21.31 20.06
C LYS A 10 -2.39 22.72 19.62
N ASP A 11 -1.45 23.42 19.00
CA ASP A 11 -1.58 24.85 18.73
C ASP A 11 -2.55 25.14 17.58
N TYR A 12 -2.48 24.37 16.50
CA TYR A 12 -3.30 24.62 15.30
C TYR A 12 -4.66 23.92 15.33
N TYR A 13 -4.74 22.75 15.97
CA TYR A 13 -5.96 21.93 15.96
C TYR A 13 -6.64 21.85 17.33
N GLY A 14 -6.06 22.45 18.37
CA GLY A 14 -6.66 22.51 19.70
C GLY A 14 -6.80 21.15 20.38
N ILE A 15 -5.97 20.17 20.01
CA ILE A 15 -6.03 18.82 20.59
C ILE A 15 -5.46 18.88 22.01
N ASP A 16 -6.26 18.47 22.99
CA ASP A 16 -5.87 18.47 24.40
C ASP A 16 -4.96 17.28 24.77
N ASP A 17 -4.29 17.40 25.92
CA ASP A 17 -3.34 16.38 26.40
C ASP A 17 -3.99 15.03 26.73
N ASP A 18 -5.26 15.02 27.16
CA ASP A 18 -5.96 13.78 27.50
C ASP A 18 -6.28 12.99 26.22
N THR A 19 -6.75 13.67 25.18
CA THR A 19 -6.95 13.07 23.84
C THR A 19 -5.63 12.52 23.29
N PHE A 20 -4.52 13.23 23.49
CA PHE A 20 -3.19 12.74 23.09
C PHE A 20 -2.79 11.49 23.84
N LYS A 21 -2.99 11.46 25.16
CA LYS A 21 -2.64 10.32 26.00
C LYS A 21 -3.46 9.09 25.60
N LEU A 22 -4.77 9.25 25.44
CA LEU A 22 -5.65 8.19 24.97
C LEU A 22 -5.22 7.65 23.60
N SER A 23 -4.83 8.54 22.68
CA SER A 23 -4.31 8.14 21.37
C SER A 23 -3.04 7.28 21.48
N GLN A 24 -2.10 7.62 22.37
CA GLN A 24 -0.89 6.82 22.59
C GLN A 24 -1.20 5.46 23.19
N GLU A 25 -2.11 5.39 24.18
CA GLU A 25 -2.53 4.14 24.82
C GLU A 25 -3.13 3.18 23.79
N ILE A 26 -4.10 3.65 22.99
CA ILE A 26 -4.73 2.86 21.93
C ILE A 26 -3.72 2.44 20.87
N MET A 27 -2.76 3.31 20.50
CA MET A 27 -1.73 2.96 19.53
C MET A 27 -0.83 1.81 20.00
N GLU A 28 -0.54 1.73 21.30
CA GLU A 28 0.23 0.60 21.84
C GLU A 28 -0.63 -0.66 21.90
N GLU A 29 -1.91 -0.56 22.26
CA GLU A 29 -2.84 -1.71 22.27
C GLU A 29 -3.03 -2.37 20.90
N ILE A 30 -3.10 -1.56 19.83
CA ILE A 30 -3.33 -2.08 18.47
C ILE A 30 -2.05 -2.45 17.72
N LYS A 31 -0.88 -2.22 18.33
CA LYS A 31 0.44 -2.36 17.68
C LYS A 31 0.68 -3.75 17.10
N ASP A 32 0.34 -4.79 17.84
CA ASP A 32 0.51 -6.18 17.39
C ASP A 32 -0.33 -6.48 16.14
N LYS A 33 -1.55 -5.92 16.06
CA LYS A 33 -2.40 -6.04 14.88
C LYS A 33 -1.82 -5.32 13.66
N PHE A 34 -1.20 -4.17 13.87
CA PHE A 34 -0.49 -3.50 12.79
C PHE A 34 0.74 -4.30 12.33
N GLU A 35 1.41 -5.01 13.22
CA GLU A 35 2.55 -5.86 12.85
C GLU A 35 2.10 -7.08 12.02
N GLU A 36 1.03 -7.77 12.43
CA GLU A 36 0.40 -8.84 11.63
C GLU A 36 0.05 -8.34 10.20
N ILE A 37 -0.53 -7.15 10.10
CA ILE A 37 -0.87 -6.54 8.81
C ILE A 37 0.39 -6.23 7.98
N LYS A 38 1.48 -5.79 8.60
CA LYS A 38 2.73 -5.50 7.89
C LYS A 38 3.33 -6.74 7.27
N GLU A 39 3.33 -7.87 7.98
CA GLU A 39 3.84 -9.15 7.46
C GLU A 39 3.04 -9.61 6.23
N ILE A 40 1.69 -9.56 6.33
CA ILE A 40 0.80 -9.90 5.21
C ILE A 40 1.04 -8.96 4.02
N ARG A 41 1.17 -7.65 4.29
CA ARG A 41 1.46 -6.65 3.26
C ARG A 41 2.79 -6.93 2.56
N GLU A 42 3.84 -7.25 3.31
CA GLU A 42 5.16 -7.55 2.78
C GLU A 42 5.13 -8.79 1.86
N TYR A 43 4.50 -9.88 2.31
CA TYR A 43 4.30 -11.07 1.49
C TYR A 43 3.58 -10.74 0.17
N ASN A 44 2.48 -10.01 0.26
CA ASN A 44 1.69 -9.65 -0.93
C ASN A 44 2.46 -8.72 -1.87
N GLN A 45 3.28 -7.81 -1.34
CA GLN A 45 4.13 -6.93 -2.15
C GLN A 45 5.09 -7.75 -3.02
N TYR A 46 5.77 -8.75 -2.44
CA TYR A 46 6.68 -9.62 -3.19
C TYR A 46 5.93 -10.56 -4.14
N LYS A 47 4.74 -11.04 -3.76
CA LYS A 47 3.88 -11.83 -4.64
C LYS A 47 3.50 -11.06 -5.90
N VAL A 48 3.09 -9.79 -5.76
CA VAL A 48 2.77 -8.91 -6.89
C VAL A 48 4.02 -8.61 -7.72
N LEU A 49 5.14 -8.26 -7.07
CA LEU A 49 6.41 -7.99 -7.76
C LEU A 49 6.86 -9.19 -8.61
N LYS A 50 6.79 -10.39 -8.05
CA LYS A 50 7.11 -11.64 -8.77
C LYS A 50 6.19 -11.84 -9.97
N ALA A 51 4.88 -11.68 -9.80
CA ALA A 51 3.92 -11.80 -10.89
C ALA A 51 4.19 -10.79 -12.01
N MET A 52 4.61 -9.55 -11.66
CA MET A 52 4.99 -8.54 -12.64
C MET A 52 6.26 -8.92 -13.41
N GLN A 53 7.27 -9.47 -12.71
CA GLN A 53 8.52 -9.94 -13.31
C GLN A 53 8.28 -11.13 -14.26
N GLU A 54 7.49 -12.13 -13.85
CA GLU A 54 7.07 -13.27 -14.69
C GLU A 54 6.23 -12.83 -15.89
N SER A 55 5.44 -11.77 -15.69
CA SER A 55 4.68 -11.14 -16.76
C SER A 55 5.57 -10.47 -17.81
N LYS A 56 6.87 -10.30 -17.55
CA LYS A 56 7.81 -9.53 -18.38
C LYS A 56 7.22 -8.16 -18.70
N LEU A 57 6.61 -7.52 -17.70
CA LEU A 57 6.11 -6.16 -17.82
C LEU A 57 7.31 -5.25 -18.15
N SER A 58 7.48 -4.92 -19.42
CA SER A 58 8.37 -3.86 -19.86
C SER A 58 7.55 -2.57 -20.01
N ASP A 59 8.24 -1.42 -20.03
CA ASP A 59 7.63 -0.10 -20.26
C ASP A 59 6.74 -0.07 -21.52
N MET A 60 6.98 -0.97 -22.47
CA MET A 60 6.19 -1.14 -23.69
C MET A 60 4.74 -1.59 -23.43
N HIS A 61 4.45 -2.25 -22.31
CA HIS A 61 3.09 -2.66 -21.92
C HIS A 61 2.29 -1.55 -21.24
N PHE A 62 2.92 -0.42 -20.89
CA PHE A 62 2.26 0.79 -20.42
C PHE A 62 2.07 1.82 -21.54
N ASN A 63 2.52 1.53 -22.76
CA ASN A 63 2.24 2.35 -23.93
C ASN A 63 0.80 2.16 -24.39
N TRP A 64 0.11 3.28 -24.62
CA TRP A 64 -1.25 3.33 -25.15
C TRP A 64 -1.29 2.75 -26.58
N THR A 65 -2.03 1.65 -26.80
CA THR A 65 -2.31 1.17 -28.16
C THR A 65 -3.34 2.10 -28.81
N THR A 66 -2.89 3.07 -29.61
CA THR A 66 -3.80 3.77 -30.53
C THR A 66 -4.03 2.88 -31.75
N GLY A 67 -5.04 2.01 -31.68
CA GLY A 67 -5.43 1.12 -32.79
C GLY A 67 -6.56 0.17 -32.43
N TYR A 68 -7.23 -0.39 -33.44
CA TYR A 68 -8.43 -1.24 -33.34
C TYR A 68 -8.23 -2.63 -32.66
N GLY A 69 -7.15 -2.85 -31.91
CA GLY A 69 -6.96 -4.07 -31.11
C GLY A 69 -6.65 -5.36 -31.89
N TYR A 70 -6.20 -5.27 -33.15
CA TYR A 70 -5.61 -6.43 -33.83
C TYR A 70 -4.12 -6.52 -33.45
N ASN A 71 -3.77 -7.53 -32.65
CA ASN A 71 -2.47 -7.83 -32.02
C ASN A 71 -2.23 -7.26 -30.61
N ASP A 72 -3.24 -7.21 -29.74
CA ASP A 72 -3.04 -6.93 -28.31
C ASP A 72 -2.39 -8.12 -27.58
N ILE A 73 -1.06 -8.20 -27.65
CA ILE A 73 -0.21 -9.14 -26.88
C ILE A 73 -0.41 -8.93 -25.36
N GLY A 74 -0.85 -7.73 -24.94
CA GLY A 74 -1.15 -7.39 -23.55
C GLY A 74 -2.46 -7.97 -23.00
N ARG A 75 -3.42 -8.33 -23.86
CA ARG A 75 -4.73 -8.85 -23.42
C ARG A 75 -4.70 -10.35 -23.09
N GLU A 76 -3.71 -11.09 -23.59
CA GLU A 76 -3.62 -12.55 -23.41
C GLU A 76 -2.90 -13.02 -22.14
N LYS A 77 -2.36 -12.13 -21.30
CA LYS A 77 -1.60 -12.54 -20.10
C LYS A 77 -2.37 -12.39 -18.78
N ASN A 78 -3.64 -12.80 -18.76
CA ASN A 78 -4.44 -12.88 -17.52
C ASN A 78 -5.43 -14.06 -17.50
N ARG A 79 -5.00 -15.23 -18.00
CA ARG A 79 -5.71 -16.49 -17.74
C ARG A 79 -4.72 -17.61 -17.42
N GLY A 80 -4.50 -17.83 -16.13
CA GLY A 80 -3.75 -18.97 -15.61
C GLY A 80 -3.81 -19.03 -14.09
N ASN A 81 -4.81 -19.76 -13.59
CA ASN A 81 -5.02 -20.24 -12.21
C ASN A 81 -5.52 -19.22 -11.17
N LEU A 82 -6.84 -18.97 -11.19
CA LEU A 82 -7.61 -19.01 -9.95
C LEU A 82 -7.60 -20.47 -9.47
N PHE A 83 -6.84 -20.77 -8.43
CA PHE A 83 -7.15 -21.64 -7.27
C PHE A 83 -5.98 -21.53 -6.29
#